data_AF-A0A954Z059-F1
#
_entry.id   AF-A0A954Z059-F1
#
_cell.length_a   1.000
_cell.length_b   1.000
_cell.length_c   1.000
_cell.angle_alpha   90.00
_cell.angle_beta   90.00
_cell.angle_gamma   90.00
#
_symmetry.space_group_name_H-M   'P 1'
#
loop_
_entity.id
_entity.type
_entity.pdbx_description
1 polymer ?
#
loop_
_entity_poly.entity_id
_entity_poly.type
_entity_poly.pdbx_seq_one_letter_code
_entity_poly.pdbx_strand_id
1 'polypeptide(L)'
;GGAGRGRWTRFFEEAGRRIEGWFEGGRLELRTRGEKSQYVISYDVAIRNDLTETLTGELNFGQMPPEAWRVSDTVRIGPIKPFNMGRGAIIMATPVLPDATVDGHVPQEIIFDANTSGAITINAAASVAQAVTLSERPTIDGKLEDWPPANVNAAADFRLITGGLSPGRNRKAPESQTIVYFGRYDETLYVALAAEAPAGQGERKSTLRNFVEYRDLIPVGEDLIEIMIDPTNRGVLPGDLYHLVVKSSGNPKFERGISMSPPIGEVRPWPGAQPECTVRKTDDGWTAELAIPIASFGEDATHNRIWGINVARLEPVRGEYSDWARAPRYCYDPRTLGNLIWPE
;
A
#
# COMPACT_ATOMS: atom_id res chain seq x y z
N GLY A 1 -11.67 -47.64 -20.03
CA GLY A 1 -10.89 -46.72 -19.17
C GLY A 1 -10.01 -45.75 -19.94
N GLY A 2 -10.55 -44.98 -20.89
CA GLY A 2 -9.77 -44.02 -21.71
C GLY A 2 -9.98 -42.54 -21.34
N ALA A 3 -11.07 -42.19 -20.66
CA ALA A 3 -11.44 -40.80 -20.37
C ALA A 3 -10.68 -40.16 -19.19
N GLY A 4 -9.99 -40.95 -18.37
CA GLY A 4 -9.23 -40.46 -17.20
C GLY A 4 -7.86 -39.89 -17.56
N ARG A 5 -7.13 -40.50 -18.51
CA ARG A 5 -5.74 -40.10 -18.84
C ARG A 5 -5.64 -38.70 -19.44
N GLY A 6 -6.55 -38.32 -20.34
CA GLY A 6 -6.53 -36.99 -20.97
C GLY A 6 -6.77 -35.83 -20.00
N ARG A 7 -7.49 -36.06 -18.89
CA ARG A 7 -7.73 -35.05 -17.85
C ARG A 7 -6.52 -34.85 -16.93
N TRP A 8 -5.72 -35.91 -16.72
CA TRP A 8 -4.49 -35.88 -15.93
C TRP A 8 -3.34 -35.18 -16.67
N THR A 9 -3.16 -35.45 -17.97
CA THR A 9 -2.12 -34.78 -18.78
C THR A 9 -2.41 -33.29 -18.90
N ARG A 10 -3.67 -32.92 -19.15
CA ARG A 10 -4.11 -31.51 -19.17
C ARG A 10 -3.97 -30.83 -17.81
N PHE A 11 -4.17 -31.55 -16.70
CA PHE A 11 -3.91 -31.01 -15.36
C PHE A 11 -2.41 -30.77 -15.12
N PHE A 12 -1.51 -31.64 -15.58
CA PHE A 12 -0.07 -31.38 -15.48
C PHE A 12 0.44 -30.34 -16.48
N GLU A 13 -0.20 -30.18 -17.65
CA GLU A 13 0.13 -29.17 -18.65
C GLU A 13 -0.49 -27.79 -18.33
N GLU A 14 -1.69 -27.74 -17.76
CA GLU A 14 -2.36 -26.50 -17.37
C GLU A 14 -2.00 -26.09 -15.93
N ALA A 15 -1.72 -27.01 -15.01
CA ALA A 15 -1.39 -26.71 -13.61
C ALA A 15 0.10 -26.84 -13.25
N GLY A 16 0.95 -27.35 -14.16
CA GLY A 16 2.37 -27.57 -13.91
C GLY A 16 3.25 -26.80 -14.88
N ARG A 17 4.15 -25.97 -14.34
CA ARG A 17 5.20 -25.19 -15.04
C ARG A 17 4.70 -23.85 -15.58
N ARG A 18 4.72 -22.83 -14.72
CA ARG A 18 4.45 -21.45 -15.09
C ARG A 18 5.58 -20.56 -14.59
N ILE A 19 5.86 -19.51 -15.35
CA ILE A 19 6.55 -18.34 -14.81
C ILE A 19 5.44 -17.52 -14.14
N GLU A 20 5.58 -17.21 -12.87
CA GLU A 20 4.68 -16.28 -12.18
C GLU A 20 5.43 -14.99 -11.88
N GLY A 21 4.77 -13.85 -12.04
CA GLY A 21 5.33 -12.55 -11.74
C GLY A 21 4.31 -11.70 -11.02
N TRP A 22 4.76 -10.89 -10.07
CA TRP A 22 3.91 -9.95 -9.36
C TRP A 22 4.67 -8.70 -8.96
N PHE A 23 3.90 -7.64 -8.78
CA PHE A 23 4.35 -6.36 -8.26
C PHE A 23 4.51 -6.45 -6.74
N GLU A 24 5.67 -6.02 -6.22
CA GLU A 24 5.94 -5.98 -4.78
C GLU A 24 5.74 -4.56 -4.18
N GLY A 25 5.99 -3.49 -4.94
CA GLY A 25 5.84 -2.12 -4.46
C GLY A 25 6.29 -1.08 -5.46
N GLY A 26 5.80 0.16 -5.31
CA GLY A 26 6.04 1.27 -6.22
C GLY A 26 6.40 2.52 -5.45
N ARG A 27 7.62 3.03 -5.63
CA ARG A 27 8.12 4.20 -4.90
C ARG A 27 8.31 5.37 -5.84
N LEU A 28 7.77 6.51 -5.43
CA LEU A 28 7.85 7.78 -6.13
C LEU A 28 8.90 8.66 -5.43
N GLU A 29 9.77 9.27 -6.22
CA GLU A 29 10.73 10.28 -5.77
C GLU A 29 10.59 11.52 -6.65
N LEU A 30 10.72 12.70 -6.05
CA LEU A 30 10.92 13.95 -6.79
C LEU A 30 12.42 14.23 -6.86
N ARG A 31 12.99 14.22 -8.07
CA ARG A 31 14.40 14.57 -8.29
C ARG A 31 14.52 15.94 -8.91
N THR A 32 15.20 16.84 -8.22
CA THR A 32 15.49 18.19 -8.71
C THR A 32 16.95 18.30 -9.13
N ARG A 33 17.20 18.81 -10.33
CA ARG A 33 18.53 19.13 -10.85
C ARG A 33 18.52 20.53 -11.45
N GLY A 34 19.00 21.51 -10.69
CA GLY A 34 18.86 22.92 -11.03
C GLY A 34 17.38 23.34 -10.96
N GLU A 35 16.88 24.01 -11.98
CA GLU A 35 15.48 24.46 -12.05
C GLU A 35 14.51 23.37 -12.55
N LYS A 36 15.02 22.20 -12.96
CA LYS A 36 14.19 21.10 -13.47
C LYS A 36 13.93 20.08 -12.38
N SER A 37 12.66 19.80 -12.15
CA SER A 37 12.19 18.69 -11.32
C SER A 37 11.58 17.61 -12.22
N GLN A 38 11.78 16.35 -11.85
CA GLN A 38 11.17 15.21 -12.51
C GLN A 38 10.77 14.18 -11.46
N TYR A 39 9.66 13.50 -11.71
CA TYR A 39 9.26 12.35 -10.92
C TYR A 39 10.02 11.11 -11.39
N VAL A 40 10.47 10.31 -10.45
CA VAL A 40 11.09 9.01 -10.71
C VAL A 40 10.29 7.96 -9.98
N ILE A 41 9.83 6.94 -10.70
CA ILE A 41 9.05 5.85 -10.14
C ILE A 41 9.83 4.55 -10.31
N SER A 42 10.13 3.89 -9.19
CA SER A 42 10.65 2.52 -9.19
C SER A 42 9.51 1.53 -8.96
N TYR A 43 9.47 0.49 -9.78
CA TYR A 43 8.55 -0.64 -9.63
C TYR A 43 9.35 -1.88 -9.27
N ASP A 44 9.17 -2.36 -8.05
CA ASP A 44 9.74 -3.61 -7.58
C ASP A 44 8.85 -4.78 -7.98
N VAL A 45 9.45 -5.82 -8.56
CA VAL A 45 8.74 -7.02 -8.99
C VAL A 45 9.48 -8.28 -8.55
N ALA A 46 8.71 -9.34 -8.32
CA ALA A 46 9.23 -10.67 -8.05
C ALA A 46 8.75 -11.65 -9.12
N ILE A 47 9.64 -12.53 -9.54
CA ILE A 47 9.42 -13.57 -10.55
C ILE A 47 9.68 -14.93 -9.90
N ARG A 48 8.68 -15.80 -9.86
CA ARG A 48 8.81 -17.19 -9.43
C ARG A 48 8.97 -18.09 -10.66
N ASN A 49 10.02 -18.91 -10.60
CA ASN A 49 10.29 -19.91 -11.62
C ASN A 49 9.75 -21.27 -11.17
N ASP A 50 8.56 -21.66 -11.62
CA ASP A 50 8.03 -23.02 -11.37
C ASP A 50 8.42 -24.01 -12.49
N LEU A 51 9.36 -23.64 -13.36
CA LEU A 51 9.93 -24.53 -14.36
C LEU A 51 11.01 -25.42 -13.71
N THR A 52 11.35 -26.50 -14.39
CA THR A 52 12.45 -27.41 -13.99
C THR A 52 13.82 -26.93 -14.46
N GLU A 53 13.87 -25.84 -15.22
CA GLU A 53 15.09 -25.25 -15.78
C GLU A 53 15.41 -23.89 -15.13
N THR A 54 16.65 -23.44 -15.24
CA THR A 54 17.04 -22.11 -14.77
C THR A 54 16.48 -21.05 -15.70
N LEU A 55 15.83 -20.04 -15.12
CA LEU A 55 15.19 -18.95 -15.86
C LEU A 55 16.08 -17.70 -15.85
N THR A 56 16.15 -17.01 -16.97
CA THR A 56 16.70 -15.65 -17.05
C THR A 56 15.84 -14.87 -18.01
N GLY A 57 15.51 -13.63 -17.65
CA GLY A 57 14.75 -12.75 -18.52
C GLY A 57 15.01 -11.29 -18.24
N GLU A 58 14.33 -10.45 -18.98
CA GLU A 58 14.46 -9.01 -18.93
C GLU A 58 13.12 -8.37 -18.60
N LEU A 59 13.13 -7.39 -17.71
CA LEU A 59 11.99 -6.53 -17.47
C LEU A 59 11.96 -5.42 -18.50
N ASN A 60 10.77 -5.15 -19.02
CA ASN A 60 10.46 -4.02 -19.88
C ASN A 60 9.16 -3.38 -19.41
N PHE A 61 8.98 -2.09 -19.66
CA PHE A 61 7.65 -1.50 -19.55
C PHE A 61 6.80 -1.92 -20.75
N GLY A 62 5.50 -2.09 -20.55
CA GLY A 62 4.53 -2.07 -21.62
C GLY A 62 4.38 -0.66 -22.19
N GLN A 63 3.15 -0.20 -22.41
CA GLN A 63 2.93 1.20 -22.72
C GLN A 63 3.28 2.07 -21.51
N MET A 64 4.16 3.06 -21.71
CA MET A 64 4.50 4.05 -20.68
C MET A 64 3.59 5.28 -20.80
N PRO A 65 3.42 6.07 -19.70
CA PRO A 65 2.76 7.36 -19.76
C PRO A 65 3.42 8.29 -20.81
N PRO A 66 2.66 9.24 -21.39
CA PRO A 66 3.23 10.26 -22.26
C PRO A 66 4.39 10.98 -21.57
N GLU A 67 5.44 11.31 -22.32
CA GLU A 67 6.64 12.00 -21.83
C GLU A 67 7.48 11.25 -20.78
N ALA A 68 7.05 10.06 -20.35
CA ALA A 68 7.86 9.20 -19.50
C ALA A 68 8.95 8.50 -20.33
N TRP A 69 10.11 8.30 -19.72
CA TRP A 69 11.20 7.51 -20.30
C TRP A 69 11.76 6.54 -19.26
N ARG A 70 12.33 5.46 -19.78
CA ARG A 70 13.03 4.46 -18.98
C ARG A 70 14.35 5.05 -18.47
N VAL A 71 14.64 4.90 -17.18
CA VAL A 71 15.88 5.42 -16.58
C VAL A 71 17.05 4.43 -16.70
N SER A 72 16.76 3.14 -16.78
CA SER A 72 17.77 2.06 -16.89
C SER A 72 17.49 1.22 -18.11
N ASP A 73 18.45 1.06 -19.02
CA ASP A 73 18.18 0.62 -20.40
C ASP A 73 17.73 -0.84 -20.55
N THR A 74 17.99 -1.72 -19.57
CA THR A 74 17.44 -3.09 -19.49
C THR A 74 17.67 -3.63 -18.08
N VAL A 75 16.67 -4.27 -17.47
CA VAL A 75 16.81 -4.88 -16.12
C VAL A 75 16.71 -6.39 -16.25
N ARG A 76 17.86 -7.05 -16.19
CA ARG A 76 17.96 -8.51 -16.25
C ARG A 76 17.66 -9.12 -14.88
N ILE A 77 16.74 -10.09 -14.82
CA ILE A 77 16.51 -10.93 -13.64
C ILE A 77 16.97 -12.35 -13.94
N GLY A 78 17.79 -12.89 -13.04
CA GLY A 78 18.28 -14.26 -13.07
C GLY A 78 19.81 -14.36 -13.02
N PRO A 79 20.36 -15.58 -13.01
CA PRO A 79 19.67 -16.85 -13.16
C PRO A 79 18.77 -17.20 -11.96
N ILE A 80 17.49 -17.48 -12.20
CA ILE A 80 16.53 -17.95 -11.20
C ILE A 80 16.48 -19.48 -11.27
N LYS A 81 16.96 -20.15 -10.22
CA LYS A 81 16.94 -21.62 -10.14
C LYS A 81 15.50 -22.16 -10.16
N PRO A 82 15.29 -23.43 -10.55
CA PRO A 82 13.99 -24.10 -10.44
C PRO A 82 13.38 -23.96 -9.04
N PHE A 83 12.07 -23.69 -8.99
CA PHE A 83 11.28 -23.49 -7.78
C PHE A 83 11.81 -22.40 -6.85
N ASN A 84 12.47 -21.40 -7.44
CA ASN A 84 13.03 -20.27 -6.72
C ASN A 84 12.46 -18.95 -7.24
N MET A 85 12.83 -17.85 -6.60
CA MET A 85 12.31 -16.52 -6.89
C MET A 85 13.46 -15.56 -7.18
N GLY A 86 13.33 -14.82 -8.27
CA GLY A 86 14.15 -13.66 -8.59
C GLY A 86 13.41 -12.37 -8.27
N ARG A 87 14.16 -11.30 -8.02
CA ARG A 87 13.62 -9.94 -7.84
C ARG A 87 14.37 -8.97 -8.71
N GLY A 88 13.68 -7.91 -9.11
CA GLY A 88 14.28 -6.79 -9.82
C GLY A 88 13.41 -5.55 -9.68
N ALA A 89 14.01 -4.41 -10.01
CA ALA A 89 13.32 -3.13 -10.03
C ALA A 89 13.49 -2.49 -11.40
N ILE A 90 12.41 -2.00 -12.00
CA ILE A 90 12.47 -1.19 -13.22
C ILE A 90 12.04 0.23 -12.90
N ILE A 91 12.72 1.21 -13.50
CA ILE A 91 12.60 2.62 -13.14
C ILE A 91 12.23 3.43 -14.38
N MET A 92 11.19 4.27 -14.24
CA MET A 92 10.88 5.32 -15.21
C MET A 92 11.01 6.70 -14.57
N ALA A 93 11.20 7.71 -15.42
CA ALA A 93 11.16 9.11 -15.05
C ALA A 93 10.20 9.87 -15.98
N THR A 94 9.61 10.94 -15.47
CA THR A 94 8.61 11.75 -16.17
C THR A 94 8.65 13.19 -15.63
N PRO A 95 8.43 14.22 -16.46
CA PRO A 95 8.43 15.60 -15.98
C PRO A 95 7.16 15.94 -15.19
N VAL A 96 6.07 15.19 -15.41
CA VAL A 96 4.77 15.37 -14.77
C VAL A 96 4.38 14.11 -14.01
N LEU A 97 3.64 14.28 -12.91
CA LEU A 97 3.10 13.14 -12.16
C LEU A 97 2.16 12.37 -13.10
N PRO A 98 2.32 11.04 -13.28
CA PRO A 98 1.41 10.26 -14.09
C PRO A 98 -0.02 10.32 -13.57
N ASP A 99 -0.99 10.24 -14.47
CA ASP A 99 -2.40 10.19 -14.11
C ASP A 99 -2.68 8.97 -13.22
N ALA A 100 -3.18 9.25 -12.02
CA ALA A 100 -3.69 8.23 -11.11
C ALA A 100 -5.19 8.02 -11.31
N THR A 101 -5.68 6.82 -11.00
CA THR A 101 -7.13 6.58 -10.86
C THR A 101 -7.70 7.44 -9.73
N VAL A 102 -9.03 7.55 -9.67
CA VAL A 102 -9.73 8.24 -8.57
C VAL A 102 -9.42 7.62 -7.19
N ASP A 103 -9.00 6.35 -7.16
CA ASP A 103 -8.62 5.62 -5.95
C ASP A 103 -7.13 5.82 -5.55
N GLY A 104 -6.38 6.61 -6.32
CA GLY A 104 -4.98 6.91 -6.06
C GLY A 104 -4.02 5.83 -6.55
N HIS A 105 -4.24 5.24 -7.73
CA HIS A 105 -3.33 4.25 -8.30
C HIS A 105 -2.83 4.66 -9.68
N VAL A 106 -1.51 4.60 -9.92
CA VAL A 106 -0.89 4.74 -11.24
C VAL A 106 -0.65 3.34 -11.82
N PRO A 107 -1.52 2.85 -12.71
CA PRO A 107 -1.36 1.54 -13.33
C PRO A 107 -0.17 1.56 -14.30
N GLN A 108 0.62 0.49 -14.29
CA GLN A 108 1.73 0.29 -15.22
C GLN A 108 1.87 -1.19 -15.55
N GLU A 109 1.83 -1.53 -16.83
CA GLU A 109 2.19 -2.88 -17.28
C GLU A 109 3.70 -3.05 -17.31
N ILE A 110 4.19 -4.13 -16.73
CA ILE A 110 5.58 -4.56 -16.77
C ILE A 110 5.63 -5.93 -17.43
N ILE A 111 6.49 -6.10 -18.42
CA ILE A 111 6.66 -7.35 -19.16
C ILE A 111 7.96 -7.98 -18.69
N PHE A 112 7.90 -9.23 -18.22
CA PHE A 112 9.08 -10.06 -18.02
C PHE A 112 9.20 -11.03 -19.20
N ASP A 113 10.23 -10.84 -20.03
CA ASP A 113 10.51 -11.68 -21.19
C ASP A 113 11.66 -12.64 -20.89
N ALA A 114 11.35 -13.94 -20.80
CA ALA A 114 12.34 -15.01 -20.60
C ALA A 114 12.74 -15.70 -21.91
N ASN A 115 12.61 -15.00 -23.04
CA ASN A 115 12.95 -15.48 -24.38
C ASN A 115 12.20 -16.77 -24.71
N THR A 116 12.94 -17.88 -24.88
CA THR A 116 12.40 -19.19 -25.26
C THR A 116 11.46 -19.79 -24.23
N SER A 117 11.56 -19.37 -22.96
CA SER A 117 10.66 -19.82 -21.89
C SER A 117 9.36 -19.00 -21.83
N GLY A 118 9.20 -18.01 -22.71
CA GLY A 118 8.01 -17.17 -22.85
C GLY A 118 8.09 -15.85 -22.09
N ALA A 119 7.02 -15.05 -22.21
CA ALA A 119 6.88 -13.77 -21.53
C ALA A 119 5.60 -13.73 -20.69
N ILE A 120 5.62 -12.96 -19.61
CA ILE A 120 4.45 -12.71 -18.77
C ILE A 120 4.26 -11.19 -18.56
N THR A 121 3.00 -10.78 -18.42
CA THR A 121 2.63 -9.42 -18.04
C THR A 121 2.36 -9.36 -16.54
N ILE A 122 2.94 -8.35 -15.89
CA ILE A 122 2.79 -8.02 -14.48
C ILE A 122 2.07 -6.68 -14.42
N ASN A 123 0.84 -6.69 -13.90
CA ASN A 123 0.06 -5.48 -13.71
C ASN A 123 0.51 -4.81 -12.40
N ALA A 124 1.32 -3.76 -12.51
CA ALA A 124 1.75 -2.97 -11.37
C ALA A 124 0.82 -1.78 -11.15
N ALA A 125 0.73 -1.32 -9.90
CA ALA A 125 -0.04 -0.15 -9.52
C ALA A 125 0.71 0.60 -8.41
N ALA A 126 1.40 1.68 -8.75
CA ALA A 126 2.01 2.53 -7.73
C ALA A 126 0.90 3.36 -7.06
N SER A 127 0.69 3.18 -5.76
CA SER A 127 -0.31 3.96 -5.02
C SER A 127 0.24 5.35 -4.70
N VAL A 128 -0.54 6.38 -5.02
CA VAL A 128 -0.21 7.79 -4.87
C VAL A 128 -1.42 8.54 -4.34
N ALA A 129 -1.23 9.28 -3.26
CA ALA A 129 -2.18 10.22 -2.69
C ALA A 129 -1.50 11.58 -2.49
N GLN A 130 -2.26 12.66 -2.40
CA GLN A 130 -1.76 14.00 -2.13
C GLN A 130 -2.49 14.59 -0.92
N ALA A 131 -1.72 15.10 0.06
CA ALA A 131 -2.28 15.85 1.17
C ALA A 131 -2.64 17.27 0.69
N VAL A 132 -3.82 17.47 0.13
CA VAL A 132 -4.17 18.75 -0.52
C VAL A 132 -4.23 19.91 0.48
N THR A 133 -3.77 21.10 0.07
CA THR A 133 -3.87 22.30 0.91
C THR A 133 -5.35 22.69 1.05
N LEU A 134 -5.84 22.66 2.28
CA LEU A 134 -7.20 23.03 2.64
C LEU A 134 -7.30 24.55 2.81
N SER A 135 -8.45 25.12 2.44
CA SER A 135 -8.71 26.56 2.59
C SER A 135 -8.97 26.97 4.04
N GLU A 136 -9.43 26.04 4.86
CA GLU A 136 -9.73 26.22 6.27
C GLU A 136 -9.35 24.99 7.07
N ARG A 137 -9.20 25.17 8.38
CA ARG A 137 -8.90 24.08 9.30
C ARG A 137 -10.15 23.19 9.49
N PRO A 138 -10.09 21.88 9.21
CA PRO A 138 -11.18 20.97 9.52
C PRO A 138 -11.47 20.89 11.01
N THR A 139 -12.73 20.64 11.35
CA THR A 139 -13.13 20.38 12.74
C THR A 139 -13.04 18.90 13.02
N ILE A 140 -12.22 18.46 13.98
CA ILE A 140 -12.03 17.03 14.30
C ILE A 140 -13.22 16.51 15.12
N ASP A 141 -14.38 16.31 14.50
CA ASP A 141 -15.63 15.86 15.13
C ASP A 141 -16.17 14.53 14.58
N GLY A 142 -15.41 13.90 13.68
CA GLY A 142 -15.73 12.64 13.01
C GLY A 142 -16.74 12.82 11.88
N LYS A 143 -17.03 14.04 11.43
CA LYS A 143 -17.87 14.30 10.25
C LYS A 143 -16.99 14.60 9.05
N LEU A 144 -17.41 14.15 7.88
CA LEU A 144 -16.63 14.35 6.65
C LEU A 144 -17.20 15.47 5.77
N GLU A 145 -18.04 16.34 6.34
CA GLU A 145 -18.81 17.35 5.59
C GLU A 145 -17.94 18.52 5.11
N ASP A 146 -16.87 18.82 5.83
CA ASP A 146 -15.89 19.88 5.57
C ASP A 146 -14.69 19.40 4.72
N TRP A 147 -14.71 18.14 4.26
CA TRP A 147 -13.64 17.57 3.44
C TRP A 147 -13.89 17.79 1.94
N PRO A 148 -13.05 18.60 1.26
CA PRO A 148 -13.26 18.88 -0.14
C PRO A 148 -12.85 17.68 -1.00
N PRO A 149 -13.61 17.37 -2.07
CA PRO A 149 -13.10 16.49 -3.10
C PRO A 149 -11.93 17.19 -3.80
N ALA A 150 -10.82 16.49 -3.98
CA ALA A 150 -9.71 17.00 -4.75
C ALA A 150 -9.02 15.88 -5.53
N ASN A 151 -8.28 16.25 -6.57
CA ASN A 151 -7.56 15.27 -7.36
C ASN A 151 -6.53 14.55 -6.50
N VAL A 152 -6.59 13.22 -6.51
CA VAL A 152 -5.60 12.34 -5.87
C VAL A 152 -5.54 12.54 -4.34
N ASN A 153 -6.53 13.17 -3.71
CA ASN A 153 -6.54 13.32 -2.24
C ASN A 153 -7.13 12.12 -1.50
N ALA A 154 -7.62 11.12 -2.22
CA ALA A 154 -8.25 9.93 -1.66
C ALA A 154 -7.42 8.67 -1.92
N ALA A 155 -7.36 7.81 -0.91
CA ALA A 155 -6.93 6.42 -0.99
C ALA A 155 -8.17 5.53 -0.83
N ALA A 156 -8.50 4.77 -1.89
CA ALA A 156 -9.66 3.87 -1.94
C ALA A 156 -9.28 2.54 -2.61
N ASP A 157 -10.24 1.74 -3.07
CA ASP A 157 -9.99 0.44 -3.73
C ASP A 157 -9.07 -0.51 -2.92
N PHE A 158 -9.32 -0.62 -1.61
CA PHE A 158 -8.57 -1.48 -0.72
C PHE A 158 -8.64 -2.93 -1.21
N ARG A 159 -7.55 -3.70 -1.06
CA ARG A 159 -7.48 -5.09 -1.51
C ARG A 159 -7.14 -6.03 -0.36
N LEU A 160 -7.75 -7.21 -0.31
CA LEU A 160 -7.47 -8.21 0.74
C LEU A 160 -6.03 -8.68 0.70
N ILE A 161 -5.34 -8.68 1.84
CA ILE A 161 -3.99 -9.23 1.97
C ILE A 161 -4.09 -10.75 2.01
N THR A 162 -3.43 -11.43 1.08
CA THR A 162 -3.67 -12.86 0.82
C THR A 162 -2.82 -13.80 1.68
N GLY A 163 -2.14 -13.32 2.72
CA GLY A 163 -1.41 -14.15 3.68
C GLY A 163 -0.38 -15.11 3.07
N GLY A 164 0.14 -14.80 1.87
CA GLY A 164 1.14 -15.63 1.18
C GLY A 164 0.60 -16.58 0.10
N LEU A 165 -0.70 -16.60 -0.21
CA LEU A 165 -1.21 -17.27 -1.41
C LEU A 165 -0.83 -16.45 -2.65
N SER A 166 -0.21 -17.09 -3.67
CA SER A 166 0.40 -16.49 -4.88
C SER A 166 0.03 -15.01 -5.11
N PRO A 167 0.88 -14.06 -4.67
CA PRO A 167 0.56 -12.63 -4.64
C PRO A 167 0.30 -11.99 -6.02
N GLY A 168 0.56 -12.72 -7.12
CA GLY A 168 0.28 -12.28 -8.49
C GLY A 168 -1.15 -12.45 -8.99
N ARG A 169 -2.08 -12.96 -8.17
CA ARG A 169 -3.50 -13.01 -8.57
C ARG A 169 -4.21 -11.70 -8.18
N ASN A 170 -5.13 -11.24 -9.03
CA ASN A 170 -6.03 -10.11 -8.73
C ASN A 170 -6.61 -10.28 -7.33
N ARG A 171 -6.10 -9.48 -6.38
CA ARG A 171 -6.53 -9.50 -4.99
C ARG A 171 -8.00 -9.10 -4.95
N LYS A 172 -8.79 -9.86 -4.20
CA LYS A 172 -10.22 -9.55 -4.05
C LYS A 172 -10.36 -8.22 -3.30
N ALA A 173 -11.36 -7.45 -3.68
CA ALA A 173 -11.82 -6.36 -2.82
C ALA A 173 -12.42 -6.96 -1.53
N PRO A 174 -12.24 -6.31 -0.36
CA PRO A 174 -13.07 -6.61 0.81
C PRO A 174 -14.54 -6.29 0.49
N GLU A 175 -15.45 -6.90 1.22
CA GLU A 175 -16.87 -6.57 1.08
C GLU A 175 -17.15 -5.16 1.61
N SER A 176 -16.52 -4.81 2.74
CA SER A 176 -16.64 -3.49 3.36
C SER A 176 -15.52 -2.58 2.86
N GLN A 177 -15.85 -1.59 2.02
CA GLN A 177 -14.85 -0.69 1.48
C GLN A 177 -14.38 0.35 2.51
N THR A 178 -13.25 0.97 2.19
CA THR A 178 -12.64 2.01 3.01
C THR A 178 -12.11 3.10 2.09
N ILE A 179 -12.37 4.34 2.46
CA ILE A 179 -11.86 5.52 1.77
C ILE A 179 -11.18 6.40 2.81
N VAL A 180 -10.00 6.90 2.46
CA VAL A 180 -9.19 7.76 3.32
C VAL A 180 -8.83 9.01 2.54
N TYR A 181 -9.09 10.17 3.11
CA TYR A 181 -8.77 11.47 2.52
C TYR A 181 -7.58 12.09 3.24
N PHE A 182 -6.73 12.78 2.49
CA PHE A 182 -5.57 13.47 3.01
C PHE A 182 -5.67 14.96 2.72
N GLY A 183 -5.46 15.77 3.75
CA GLY A 183 -5.43 17.22 3.67
C GLY A 183 -4.28 17.80 4.47
N ARG A 184 -3.93 19.05 4.19
CA ARG A 184 -3.00 19.84 4.96
C ARG A 184 -3.60 21.20 5.23
N TYR A 185 -3.49 21.67 6.46
CA TYR A 185 -3.70 23.06 6.79
C TYR A 185 -2.57 23.49 7.72
N ASP A 186 -1.81 24.52 7.31
CA ASP A 186 -0.60 24.97 8.02
C ASP A 186 0.41 23.80 8.21
N GLU A 187 1.00 23.64 9.39
CA GLU A 187 1.95 22.57 9.73
C GLU A 187 1.27 21.32 10.32
N THR A 188 0.09 20.98 9.81
CA THR A 188 -0.69 19.81 10.27
C THR A 188 -1.18 18.97 9.09
N LEU A 189 -0.91 17.66 9.16
CA LEU A 189 -1.52 16.65 8.30
C LEU A 189 -2.88 16.28 8.88
N TYR A 190 -3.91 16.42 8.04
CA TYR A 190 -5.26 15.97 8.35
C TYR A 190 -5.53 14.66 7.61
N VAL A 191 -6.15 13.71 8.31
CA VAL A 191 -6.63 12.47 7.70
C VAL A 191 -8.10 12.28 8.07
N ALA A 192 -8.95 12.08 7.06
CA ALA A 192 -10.32 11.63 7.25
C ALA A 192 -10.46 10.21 6.74
N LEU A 193 -11.31 9.42 7.39
CA LEU A 193 -11.61 8.07 6.96
C LEU A 193 -13.11 7.79 7.01
N ALA A 194 -13.55 6.96 6.08
CA ALA A 194 -14.86 6.33 6.06
C ALA A 194 -14.67 4.81 5.89
N ALA A 195 -15.24 4.04 6.81
CA ALA A 195 -15.11 2.60 6.88
C ALA A 195 -16.51 1.98 6.89
N GLU A 196 -16.88 1.32 5.78
CA GLU A 196 -18.22 0.77 5.62
C GLU A 196 -18.47 -0.43 6.55
N ALA A 197 -19.70 -0.59 7.00
CA ALA A 197 -20.14 -1.75 7.75
C ALA A 197 -20.35 -2.97 6.81
N PRO A 198 -20.10 -4.19 7.31
CA PRO A 198 -20.45 -5.42 6.58
C PRO A 198 -21.96 -5.52 6.32
N ALA A 199 -22.36 -5.81 5.07
CA ALA A 199 -23.77 -5.88 4.71
C ALA A 199 -24.54 -6.94 5.53
N GLY A 200 -25.71 -6.55 6.03
CA GLY A 200 -26.66 -7.45 6.69
C GLY A 200 -26.21 -7.97 8.07
N GLN A 201 -25.12 -7.46 8.63
CA GLN A 201 -24.66 -7.82 9.97
C GLN A 201 -24.65 -6.61 10.88
N GLY A 202 -25.24 -6.76 12.08
CA GLY A 202 -25.15 -5.74 13.11
C GLY A 202 -23.72 -5.63 13.65
N GLU A 203 -23.34 -4.44 14.10
CA GLU A 203 -22.00 -4.20 14.66
C GLU A 203 -21.64 -5.25 15.73
N ARG A 204 -20.45 -5.84 15.59
CA ARG A 204 -19.86 -6.60 16.67
C ARG A 204 -19.55 -5.64 17.82
N LYS A 205 -20.02 -5.95 19.04
CA LYS A 205 -19.67 -5.15 20.22
C LYS A 205 -18.15 -5.07 20.37
N SER A 206 -17.59 -3.89 20.13
CA SER A 206 -16.18 -3.62 20.37
C SER A 206 -15.92 -3.59 21.87
N THR A 207 -14.85 -4.24 22.31
CA THR A 207 -14.40 -4.13 23.69
C THR A 207 -13.31 -3.09 23.74
N LEU A 208 -13.54 -1.97 24.43
CA LEU A 208 -12.57 -0.89 24.59
C LEU A 208 -11.23 -1.45 25.12
N ARG A 209 -10.23 -1.53 24.25
CA ARG A 209 -8.87 -1.94 24.56
C ARG A 209 -7.90 -0.86 24.07
N ASN A 210 -6.85 -0.60 24.82
CA ASN A 210 -5.78 0.36 24.45
C ASN A 210 -4.56 -0.32 23.78
N PHE A 211 -4.70 -1.59 23.41
CA PHE A 211 -3.67 -2.35 22.69
C PHE A 211 -4.29 -3.04 21.47
N VAL A 212 -3.43 -3.47 20.55
CA VAL A 212 -3.80 -4.28 19.38
C VAL A 212 -3.12 -5.62 19.53
N GLU A 213 -3.87 -6.71 19.35
CA GLU A 213 -3.31 -8.06 19.29
C GLU A 213 -3.04 -8.38 17.82
N TYR A 214 -1.95 -9.10 17.55
CA TYR A 214 -1.58 -9.53 16.20
C TYR A 214 -1.43 -11.04 16.17
N ARG A 215 -1.82 -11.65 15.05
CA ARG A 215 -1.56 -13.06 14.72
C ARG A 215 -1.01 -13.11 13.31
N ASP A 216 0.18 -13.67 13.15
CA ASP A 216 0.85 -13.80 11.85
C ASP A 216 0.91 -12.48 11.07
N LEU A 217 1.26 -11.37 11.75
CA LEU A 217 1.32 -10.01 11.20
C LEU A 217 -0.04 -9.43 10.78
N ILE A 218 -1.15 -10.01 11.24
CA ILE A 218 -2.50 -9.50 11.01
C ILE A 218 -3.09 -9.06 12.35
N PRO A 219 -3.58 -7.82 12.49
CA PRO A 219 -4.29 -7.41 13.69
C PRO A 219 -5.52 -8.29 13.91
N VAL A 220 -5.93 -8.48 15.16
CA VAL A 220 -7.15 -9.22 15.50
C VAL A 220 -7.96 -8.48 16.56
N GLY A 221 -9.28 -8.69 16.54
CA GLY A 221 -10.18 -8.21 17.59
C GLY A 221 -11.19 -7.18 17.10
N GLU A 222 -10.83 -5.91 17.19
CA GLU A 222 -11.73 -4.76 16.91
C GLU A 222 -11.60 -4.28 15.46
N ASP A 223 -12.64 -3.64 14.92
CA ASP A 223 -12.54 -2.93 13.64
C ASP A 223 -11.64 -1.73 13.81
N LEU A 224 -10.58 -1.70 12.99
CA LEU A 224 -9.51 -0.72 13.09
C LEU A 224 -8.90 -0.44 11.72
N ILE A 225 -8.33 0.75 11.63
CA ILE A 225 -7.49 1.20 10.53
C ILE A 225 -6.09 1.47 11.06
N GLU A 226 -5.09 0.92 10.38
CA GLU A 226 -3.67 1.17 10.60
C GLU A 226 -3.15 2.11 9.51
N ILE A 227 -2.48 3.18 9.91
CA ILE A 227 -1.81 4.12 9.03
C ILE A 227 -0.31 4.02 9.33
N MET A 228 0.46 3.61 8.32
CA MET A 228 1.91 3.53 8.39
C MET A 228 2.50 4.68 7.59
N ILE A 229 3.34 5.50 8.19
CA ILE A 229 3.97 6.66 7.56
C ILE A 229 5.49 6.55 7.67
N ASP A 230 6.17 6.78 6.55
CA ASP A 230 7.62 6.97 6.45
C ASP A 230 7.90 8.34 5.82
N PRO A 231 8.13 9.38 6.63
CA PRO A 231 8.43 10.72 6.13
C PRO A 231 9.70 10.79 5.27
N THR A 232 10.63 9.84 5.47
CA THR A 232 11.91 9.81 4.73
C THR A 232 11.78 9.18 3.35
N ASN A 233 10.70 8.41 3.12
CA ASN A 233 10.47 7.59 1.92
C ASN A 233 11.59 6.57 1.63
N ARG A 234 12.46 6.35 2.61
CA ARG A 234 13.70 5.55 2.57
C ARG A 234 13.75 4.53 3.70
N GLY A 235 12.69 4.42 4.50
CA GLY A 235 12.59 3.48 5.61
C GLY A 235 13.01 2.09 5.16
N VAL A 236 13.82 1.44 5.99
CA VAL A 236 14.37 0.11 5.66
C VAL A 236 13.72 -0.95 6.53
N LEU A 237 13.36 -0.60 7.77
CA LEU A 237 12.84 -1.51 8.76
C LEU A 237 11.45 -1.07 9.27
N PRO A 238 10.60 -2.01 9.71
CA PRO A 238 9.32 -1.67 10.32
C PRO A 238 9.43 -0.72 11.53
N GLY A 239 10.55 -0.77 12.27
CA GLY A 239 10.82 0.12 13.41
C GLY A 239 11.01 1.60 13.04
N ASP A 240 11.23 1.90 11.75
CA ASP A 240 11.36 3.27 11.27
C ASP A 240 10.00 3.94 11.01
N LEU A 241 8.94 3.15 10.90
CA LEU A 241 7.60 3.61 10.55
C LEU A 241 6.93 4.33 11.71
N TYR A 242 6.21 5.39 11.42
CA TYR A 242 5.21 5.96 12.30
C TYR A 242 3.92 5.16 12.13
N HIS A 243 3.36 4.68 13.23
CA HIS A 243 2.23 3.77 13.21
C HIS A 243 1.08 4.33 14.04
N LEU A 244 -0.02 4.63 13.35
CA LEU A 244 -1.25 5.14 13.94
C LEU A 244 -2.35 4.09 13.77
N VAL A 245 -2.96 3.66 14.87
CA VAL A 245 -4.11 2.77 14.87
C VAL A 245 -5.33 3.54 15.30
N VAL A 246 -6.31 3.66 14.41
CA VAL A 246 -7.61 4.25 14.67
C VAL A 246 -8.62 3.13 14.84
N LYS A 247 -9.33 3.10 15.95
CA LYS A 247 -10.30 2.06 16.25
C LYS A 247 -11.71 2.61 16.16
N SER A 248 -12.63 1.83 15.61
CA SER A 248 -14.07 2.11 15.61
C SER A 248 -14.65 2.40 17.02
N SER A 249 -13.96 1.96 18.08
CA SER A 249 -14.34 2.20 19.47
C SER A 249 -13.87 3.55 20.06
N GLY A 250 -13.06 4.32 19.33
CA GLY A 250 -12.63 5.66 19.76
C GLY A 250 -11.43 5.70 20.72
N ASN A 251 -10.62 4.64 20.78
CA ASN A 251 -9.40 4.59 21.58
C ASN A 251 -8.17 4.35 20.67
N PRO A 252 -7.64 5.39 20.03
CA PRO A 252 -6.55 5.25 19.08
C PRO A 252 -5.22 4.93 19.78
N LYS A 253 -4.26 4.43 19.02
CA LYS A 253 -2.89 4.16 19.47
C LYS A 253 -1.89 4.77 18.50
N PHE A 254 -0.90 5.47 19.04
CA PHE A 254 0.14 6.12 18.26
C PHE A 254 1.52 5.71 18.77
N GLU A 255 2.38 5.28 17.86
CA GLU A 255 3.72 4.78 18.18
C GLU A 255 4.69 4.96 17.00
N ARG A 256 5.99 4.83 17.27
CA ARG A 256 7.01 4.64 16.24
C ARG A 256 7.49 3.19 16.30
N GLY A 257 7.51 2.51 15.17
CA GLY A 257 7.54 1.06 15.10
C GLY A 257 6.18 0.43 15.43
N ILE A 258 6.06 -0.89 15.23
CA ILE A 258 4.80 -1.61 15.43
C ILE A 258 4.91 -2.53 16.64
N SER A 259 4.11 -2.26 17.67
CA SER A 259 4.05 -3.06 18.89
C SER A 259 3.28 -4.35 18.66
N MET A 260 4.03 -5.41 18.36
CA MET A 260 3.50 -6.76 18.20
C MET A 260 4.43 -7.82 18.82
N SER A 261 3.91 -9.04 18.96
CA SER A 261 4.65 -10.19 19.49
C SER A 261 4.56 -11.36 18.51
N PRO A 262 5.68 -11.93 18.03
CA PRO A 262 7.06 -11.46 18.26
C PRO A 262 7.33 -10.09 17.61
N PRO A 263 8.27 -9.29 18.14
CA PRO A 263 8.57 -7.97 17.57
C PRO A 263 9.23 -8.09 16.20
N ILE A 264 8.86 -7.19 15.28
CA ILE A 264 9.43 -7.08 13.91
C ILE A 264 10.33 -5.84 13.74
N GLY A 265 10.56 -5.10 14.81
CA GLY A 265 11.35 -3.87 14.85
C GLY A 265 11.37 -3.29 16.26
N GLU A 266 12.19 -2.26 16.45
CA GLU A 266 12.16 -1.46 17.69
C GLU A 266 10.85 -0.67 17.76
N VAL A 267 10.30 -0.52 18.96
CA VAL A 267 9.09 0.26 19.22
C VAL A 267 9.41 1.35 20.22
N ARG A 268 8.99 2.58 19.90
CA ARG A 268 9.17 3.77 20.72
C ARG A 268 7.84 4.49 20.88
N PRO A 269 7.64 5.22 21.99
CA PRO A 269 6.49 6.10 22.13
C PRO A 269 6.38 7.10 20.98
N TRP A 270 5.17 7.55 20.68
CA TRP A 270 4.95 8.64 19.73
C TRP A 270 5.76 9.88 20.14
N PRO A 271 6.53 10.47 19.22
CA PRO A 271 7.29 11.69 19.51
C PRO A 271 6.41 12.95 19.53
N GLY A 272 6.65 13.82 20.51
CA GLY A 272 6.02 15.13 20.59
C GLY A 272 4.55 15.09 20.98
N ALA A 273 3.76 16.00 20.41
CA ALA A 273 2.32 16.08 20.66
C ALA A 273 1.60 14.87 20.06
N GLN A 274 0.65 14.30 20.79
CA GLN A 274 -0.20 13.24 20.26
C GLN A 274 -1.16 13.81 19.21
N PRO A 275 -1.46 13.05 18.14
CA PRO A 275 -2.52 13.41 17.20
C PRO A 275 -3.87 13.59 17.91
N GLU A 276 -4.62 14.60 17.48
CA GLU A 276 -6.04 14.69 17.80
C GLU A 276 -6.80 13.68 16.94
N CYS A 277 -7.77 12.96 17.51
CA CYS A 277 -8.51 11.94 16.80
C CYS A 277 -9.94 11.82 17.35
N THR A 278 -10.92 11.94 16.47
CA THR A 278 -12.34 11.72 16.80
C THR A 278 -12.92 10.66 15.90
N VAL A 279 -13.68 9.73 16.49
CA VAL A 279 -14.35 8.63 15.79
C VAL A 279 -15.86 8.80 15.96
N ARG A 280 -16.60 8.66 14.87
CA ARG A 280 -18.06 8.73 14.85
C ARG A 280 -18.63 7.47 14.24
N LYS A 281 -19.60 6.86 14.92
CA LYS A 281 -20.42 5.79 14.36
C LYS A 281 -21.51 6.37 13.48
N THR A 282 -21.82 5.67 12.41
CA THR A 282 -22.84 6.00 11.42
C THR A 282 -23.72 4.77 11.16
N ASP A 283 -24.82 4.95 10.45
CA ASP A 283 -25.69 3.82 10.09
C ASP A 283 -25.02 2.85 9.10
N ASP A 284 -24.06 3.37 8.31
CA ASP A 284 -23.37 2.63 7.25
C ASP A 284 -21.95 2.18 7.65
N GLY A 285 -21.57 2.31 8.93
CA GLY A 285 -20.22 2.00 9.42
C GLY A 285 -19.69 3.06 10.38
N TRP A 286 -18.45 3.48 10.20
CA TRP A 286 -17.85 4.52 11.04
C TRP A 286 -16.91 5.43 10.26
N THR A 287 -16.76 6.64 10.77
CA THR A 287 -15.86 7.67 10.26
C THR A 287 -14.90 8.08 11.35
N ALA A 288 -13.76 8.64 10.97
CA ALA A 288 -12.88 9.31 11.90
C ALA A 288 -12.10 10.42 11.22
N GLU A 289 -11.60 11.32 12.04
CA GLU A 289 -10.75 12.41 11.62
C GLU A 289 -9.54 12.50 12.54
N LEU A 290 -8.39 12.83 11.97
CA LEU A 290 -7.14 12.98 12.67
C LEU A 290 -6.48 14.31 12.29
N ALA A 291 -5.90 14.98 13.28
CA ALA A 291 -4.97 16.09 13.08
C ALA A 291 -3.60 15.71 13.65
N ILE A 292 -2.59 15.62 12.77
CA ILE A 292 -1.25 15.16 13.09
C ILE A 292 -0.26 16.30 12.86
N PRO A 293 0.34 16.88 13.91
CA PRO A 293 1.35 17.93 13.76
C PRO A 293 2.58 17.41 13.01
N ILE A 294 3.05 18.14 11.98
CA ILE A 294 4.20 17.71 11.17
C ILE A 294 5.47 17.60 12.01
N ALA A 295 5.60 18.42 13.05
CA ALA A 295 6.71 18.37 13.99
C ALA A 295 6.86 16.99 14.70
N SER A 296 5.80 16.17 14.79
CA SER A 296 5.91 14.80 15.31
C SER A 296 6.80 13.91 14.44
N PHE A 297 6.91 14.20 13.15
CA PHE A 297 7.70 13.39 12.23
C PHE A 297 9.20 13.73 12.20
N GLY A 298 9.63 14.69 13.03
CA GLY A 298 11.02 15.15 13.08
C GLY A 298 11.43 15.98 11.87
N GLU A 299 12.72 16.36 11.81
CA GLU A 299 13.23 17.27 10.77
C GLU A 299 13.12 16.68 9.36
N ASP A 300 13.23 15.36 9.21
CA ASP A 300 13.17 14.67 7.92
C ASP A 300 11.85 14.89 7.18
N ALA A 301 10.76 15.10 7.92
CA ALA A 301 9.42 15.36 7.38
C ALA A 301 9.37 16.64 6.53
N THR A 302 10.20 17.63 6.86
CA THR A 302 10.23 18.93 6.17
C THR A 302 11.12 18.93 4.93
N HIS A 303 12.05 17.98 4.82
CA HIS A 303 13.02 17.93 3.73
C HIS A 303 12.57 17.07 2.55
N ASN A 304 11.56 16.21 2.76
CA ASN A 304 11.09 15.29 1.76
C ASN A 304 9.62 15.53 1.44
N ARG A 305 9.34 15.78 0.17
CA ARG A 305 8.00 16.08 -0.32
C ARG A 305 7.15 14.87 -0.63
N ILE A 306 7.73 13.68 -0.64
CA ILE A 306 7.00 12.46 -0.96
C ILE A 306 7.26 11.47 0.14
N TRP A 307 6.26 11.19 0.97
CA TRP A 307 6.40 10.26 2.09
C TRP A 307 5.94 8.88 1.67
N GLY A 308 6.49 7.84 2.30
CA GLY A 308 5.89 6.51 2.26
C GLY A 308 4.62 6.51 3.10
N ILE A 309 3.52 6.00 2.54
CA ILE A 309 2.30 5.77 3.31
C ILE A 309 1.62 4.47 2.91
N ASN A 310 1.05 3.76 3.86
CA ASN A 310 0.03 2.77 3.58
C ASN A 310 -1.09 2.90 4.61
N VAL A 311 -2.28 2.50 4.19
CA VAL A 311 -3.44 2.40 5.06
C VAL A 311 -4.00 1.00 4.93
N ALA A 312 -4.24 0.35 6.07
CA ALA A 312 -4.81 -0.98 6.13
C ALA A 312 -6.01 -0.99 7.07
N ARG A 313 -7.01 -1.82 6.77
CA ARG A 313 -8.18 -2.02 7.62
C ARG A 313 -8.34 -3.49 7.97
N LEU A 314 -8.61 -3.75 9.25
CA LEU A 314 -9.19 -5.01 9.71
C LEU A 314 -10.69 -4.83 9.93
N GLU A 315 -11.49 -5.54 9.16
CA GLU A 315 -12.92 -5.73 9.41
C GLU A 315 -13.10 -7.09 10.15
N PRO A 316 -13.50 -7.09 11.43
CA PRO A 316 -13.45 -8.29 12.28
C PRO A 316 -14.67 -9.21 12.17
N VAL A 317 -15.75 -8.78 11.52
CA VAL A 317 -16.96 -9.60 11.32
C VAL A 317 -16.67 -10.71 10.32
N ARG A 318 -15.99 -10.38 9.21
CA ARG A 318 -15.54 -11.34 8.19
C ARG A 318 -14.09 -11.74 8.33
N GLY A 319 -13.32 -11.02 9.14
CA GLY A 319 -11.88 -11.23 9.26
C GLY A 319 -11.13 -10.78 8.02
N GLU A 320 -11.62 -9.74 7.37
CA GLU A 320 -11.01 -9.16 6.17
C GLU A 320 -9.93 -8.17 6.58
N TYR A 321 -8.68 -8.48 6.25
CA TYR A 321 -7.57 -7.54 6.38
C TYR A 321 -7.15 -7.08 4.98
N SER A 322 -7.24 -5.78 4.74
CA SER A 322 -7.06 -5.17 3.42
C SER A 322 -6.20 -3.92 3.49
N ASP A 323 -5.55 -3.57 2.39
CA ASP A 323 -4.69 -2.38 2.31
C ASP A 323 -4.79 -1.65 0.98
N TRP A 324 -4.43 -0.36 1.01
CA TRP A 324 -4.44 0.54 -0.14
C TRP A 324 -3.19 0.43 -1.01
N ALA A 325 -2.00 0.31 -0.43
CA ALA A 325 -0.75 0.24 -1.19
C ALA A 325 -0.56 -1.10 -1.92
N ARG A 326 -1.46 -2.05 -1.68
CA ARG A 326 -1.47 -3.40 -2.24
C ARG A 326 -0.23 -4.20 -1.86
N ALA A 327 0.24 -4.04 -0.62
CA ALA A 327 1.37 -4.78 -0.07
C ALA A 327 1.13 -6.31 -0.17
N PRO A 328 2.03 -7.08 -0.79
CA PRO A 328 1.74 -8.45 -1.23
C PRO A 328 1.55 -9.47 -0.10
N ARG A 329 2.08 -9.19 1.10
CA ARG A 329 2.12 -10.17 2.21
C ARG A 329 1.63 -9.60 3.55
N TYR A 330 2.10 -8.41 3.90
CA TYR A 330 1.78 -7.68 5.12
C TYR A 330 2.09 -6.19 4.89
N CYS A 331 1.53 -5.30 5.70
CA CYS A 331 1.57 -3.85 5.47
C CYS A 331 2.78 -3.11 6.06
N TYR A 332 3.60 -3.80 6.86
CA TYR A 332 4.67 -3.19 7.64
C TYR A 332 6.04 -3.20 6.96
N ASP A 333 6.13 -3.62 5.70
CA ASP A 333 7.37 -3.54 4.92
C ASP A 333 7.45 -2.15 4.27
N PRO A 334 8.40 -1.28 4.65
CA PRO A 334 8.51 0.08 4.10
C PRO A 334 8.61 0.12 2.56
N ARG A 335 9.13 -0.94 1.93
CA ARG A 335 9.26 -1.04 0.47
C ARG A 335 7.91 -1.16 -0.25
N THR A 336 6.89 -1.59 0.48
CA THR A 336 5.55 -1.86 -0.04
C THR A 336 4.57 -0.71 0.20
N LEU A 337 5.02 0.38 0.84
CA LEU A 337 4.21 1.56 1.04
C LEU A 337 3.92 2.25 -0.31
N GLY A 338 2.75 2.87 -0.39
CA GLY A 338 2.41 3.86 -1.40
C GLY A 338 3.06 5.22 -1.08
N ASN A 339 2.63 6.25 -1.78
CA ASN A 339 3.30 7.55 -1.78
C ASN A 339 2.33 8.65 -1.41
N LEU A 340 2.62 9.43 -0.36
CA LEU A 340 1.89 10.65 -0.02
C LEU A 340 2.69 11.87 -0.47
N ILE A 341 2.14 12.62 -1.43
CA ILE A 341 2.74 13.85 -1.91
C ILE A 341 2.34 14.99 -0.99
N TRP A 342 3.36 15.66 -0.46
CA TRP A 342 3.25 16.89 0.31
C TRP A 342 3.24 18.10 -0.65
N PRO A 343 2.21 18.96 -0.61
CA PRO A 343 2.16 20.18 -1.41
C PRO A 343 3.25 21.16 -0.94
N GLU A 344 3.66 22.05 -1.85
CA GLU A 344 4.61 23.14 -1.52
C GLU A 344 4.07 24.08 -0.45
#